data_AF-A0A1E4EFD7-F1
#
_entry.id   AF-A0A1E4EFD7-F1
#
_cell.length_a   1.000
_cell.length_b   1.000
_cell.length_c   1.000
_cell.angle_alpha   90.00
_cell.angle_beta   90.00
_cell.angle_gamma   90.00
#
_symmetry.space_group_name_H-M   'P 1'
#
loop_
_entity.id
_entity.type
_entity.pdbx_description
1 polymer ?
#
loop_
_entity_poly.entity_id
_entity_poly.type
_entity_poly.pdbx_seq_one_letter_code
_entity_poly.pdbx_strand_id
1 'polypeptide(L)'
;MRGHRSVYLSLFNEEIITPLPVALRRGRSELLLQKRNEKLAHRYWWLVKIKGKQYHVALNDLEQEFDIAAFTIAKRLCESECTSILKTLNTDKPASAFFKTKYPYLNWQ
;
A
#
# COMPACT_ATOMS: atom_id res chain seq x y z
N MET A 1 -19.55 12.78 21.35
CA MET A 1 -19.35 11.41 20.83
C MET A 1 -18.04 10.86 21.38
N ARG A 2 -18.16 9.94 22.33
CA ARG A 2 -17.09 9.22 23.03
C ARG A 2 -16.58 8.09 22.14
N GLY A 3 -15.28 7.79 22.16
CA GLY A 3 -14.75 6.58 21.54
C GLY A 3 -13.24 6.57 21.28
N HIS A 4 -12.55 7.72 21.37
CA HIS A 4 -11.10 7.79 21.12
C HIS A 4 -10.20 7.39 22.30
N ARG A 5 -10.73 6.66 23.31
CA ARG A 5 -9.87 5.93 24.25
C ARG A 5 -9.65 4.54 23.68
N SER A 6 -8.52 4.42 23.00
CA SER A 6 -7.93 3.20 22.44
C SER A 6 -8.10 2.01 23.38
N VAL A 7 -8.42 0.84 22.82
CA VAL A 7 -8.39 -0.46 23.54
C VAL A 7 -7.08 -0.64 24.32
N TYR A 8 -5.99 -0.05 23.82
CA TYR A 8 -4.70 0.02 24.51
C TYR A 8 -4.74 0.72 25.88
N LEU A 9 -5.46 1.84 26.00
CA LEU A 9 -5.57 2.59 27.26
C LEU A 9 -6.38 1.82 28.32
N SER A 10 -7.42 1.06 27.91
CA SER A 10 -8.18 0.26 28.87
C SER A 10 -7.45 -1.00 29.32
N LEU A 11 -6.45 -1.45 28.56
CA LEU A 11 -5.69 -2.65 28.87
C LEU A 11 -4.38 -2.36 29.64
N PHE A 12 -3.78 -1.17 29.45
CA PHE A 12 -2.38 -0.98 29.80
C PHE A 12 -2.00 0.30 30.58
N ASN A 13 -2.89 1.23 30.91
CA ASN A 13 -2.49 2.43 31.69
C ASN A 13 -3.49 2.84 32.78
N GLU A 14 -3.01 2.80 34.03
CA GLU A 14 -3.50 3.67 35.10
C GLU A 14 -3.08 5.13 34.82
N GLU A 15 -3.91 6.06 35.29
CA GLU A 15 -4.12 7.42 34.79
C GLU A 15 -2.87 8.28 34.54
N ILE A 16 -2.67 8.74 33.29
CA ILE A 16 -1.83 9.91 32.97
C ILE A 16 -2.66 10.92 32.17
N ILE A 17 -2.80 12.13 32.72
CA ILE A 17 -3.56 13.25 32.17
C ILE A 17 -2.67 14.01 31.17
N THR A 18 -3.11 14.19 29.92
CA THR A 18 -2.45 15.08 28.93
C THR A 18 -3.44 15.83 28.02
N PRO A 19 -3.07 17.01 27.49
CA PRO A 19 -4.00 18.06 27.04
C PRO A 19 -4.49 17.93 25.57
N LEU A 20 -5.52 18.73 25.25
CA LEU A 20 -6.46 18.66 24.12
C LEU A 20 -5.84 18.70 22.69
N PRO A 21 -6.42 17.99 21.70
CA PRO A 21 -5.79 17.77 20.40
C PRO A 21 -6.10 18.85 19.34
N VAL A 22 -5.11 19.09 18.49
CA VAL A 22 -5.17 19.84 17.22
C VAL A 22 -6.20 19.19 16.28
N ALA A 23 -6.94 20.01 15.53
CA ALA A 23 -8.02 19.56 14.64
C ALA A 23 -7.60 18.41 13.70
N LEU A 24 -8.11 17.21 13.97
CA LEU A 24 -7.93 16.04 13.11
C LEU A 24 -8.61 16.28 11.74
N ARG A 25 -7.82 16.26 10.66
CA ARG A 25 -8.37 16.09 9.30
C ARG A 25 -9.15 14.77 9.24
N ARG A 26 -10.46 14.84 8.97
CA ARG A 26 -11.28 13.65 8.69
C ARG A 26 -10.86 13.07 7.33
N GLY A 27 -10.09 11.99 7.33
CA GLY A 27 -9.68 11.31 6.11
C GLY A 27 -8.72 10.14 6.35
N ARG A 28 -8.42 9.40 5.27
CA ARG A 28 -7.33 8.43 5.23
C ARG A 28 -6.00 9.19 5.23
N SER A 29 -4.97 8.65 5.88
CA SER A 29 -3.62 9.24 5.84
C SER A 29 -3.09 9.23 4.41
N GLU A 30 -2.83 10.42 3.86
CA GLU A 30 -2.27 10.62 2.52
C GLU A 30 -0.93 9.89 2.36
N LEU A 31 -0.06 9.99 3.37
CA LEU A 31 1.21 9.29 3.41
C LEU A 31 1.04 7.76 3.32
N LEU A 32 0.07 7.19 4.04
CA LEU A 32 -0.19 5.75 3.98
C LEU A 32 -0.79 5.34 2.63
N LEU A 33 -1.61 6.20 2.01
CA LEU A 33 -2.12 5.97 0.67
C LEU A 33 -1.00 5.98 -0.38
N GLN A 34 -0.08 6.93 -0.30
CA GLN A 34 1.09 7.00 -1.19
C GLN A 34 1.96 5.76 -1.05
N LYS A 35 2.32 5.35 0.18
CA LYS A 35 3.09 4.12 0.43
C LYS A 35 2.39 2.87 -0.13
N ARG A 36 1.06 2.81 0.00
CA ARG A 36 0.26 1.70 -0.56
C ARG A 36 0.29 1.71 -2.08
N ASN A 37 0.08 2.87 -2.70
CA ASN A 37 0.09 3.03 -4.16
C ASN A 37 1.47 2.68 -4.74
N GLU A 38 2.55 3.12 -4.09
CA GLU A 38 3.92 2.76 -4.44
C GLU A 38 4.12 1.23 -4.40
N LYS A 39 3.72 0.60 -3.29
CA LYS A 39 3.81 -0.87 -3.13
C LYS A 39 3.01 -1.59 -4.22
N LEU A 40 1.81 -1.09 -4.52
CA LEU A 40 0.91 -1.65 -5.53
C LEU A 40 1.51 -1.56 -6.94
N ALA A 41 2.14 -0.43 -7.30
CA ALA A 41 2.83 -0.27 -8.59
C ALA A 41 4.03 -1.23 -8.72
N HIS A 42 4.87 -1.34 -7.69
CA HIS A 42 5.99 -2.29 -7.68
C HIS A 42 5.51 -3.74 -7.82
N ARG A 43 4.46 -4.10 -7.08
CA ARG A 43 3.92 -5.45 -7.08
C ARG A 43 3.30 -5.82 -8.42
N TYR A 44 2.50 -4.91 -8.99
CA TYR A 44 1.96 -5.07 -10.34
C TYR A 44 3.06 -5.27 -11.38
N TRP A 45 4.10 -4.43 -11.38
CA TRP A 45 5.20 -4.55 -12.32
C TRP A 45 5.90 -5.91 -12.23
N TRP A 46 6.19 -6.38 -11.01
CA TRP A 46 6.82 -7.69 -10.81
C TRP A 46 5.94 -8.85 -11.31
N LEU A 47 4.63 -8.81 -11.02
CA LEU A 47 3.68 -9.83 -11.50
C LEU A 47 3.68 -9.90 -13.04
N VAL A 48 3.72 -8.76 -13.71
CA VAL A 48 3.68 -8.72 -15.18
C VAL A 48 5.04 -9.04 -15.80
N LYS A 49 6.12 -8.42 -15.32
CA LYS A 49 7.44 -8.47 -15.97
C LYS A 49 8.31 -9.64 -15.54
N ILE A 50 8.26 -10.03 -14.27
CA ILE A 50 9.08 -11.14 -13.75
C ILE A 50 8.28 -12.43 -13.77
N LYS A 51 7.00 -12.40 -13.37
CA LYS A 51 6.13 -13.58 -13.38
C LYS A 51 5.41 -13.83 -14.70
N GLY A 52 5.45 -12.90 -15.64
CA GLY A 52 4.81 -13.06 -16.95
C GLY A 52 3.29 -13.14 -16.90
N LYS A 53 2.66 -12.65 -15.82
CA LYS A 53 1.20 -12.70 -15.69
C LYS A 53 0.54 -11.70 -16.62
N GLN A 54 -0.57 -12.12 -17.21
CA GLN A 54 -1.43 -11.24 -18.01
C GLN A 54 -2.12 -10.20 -17.11
N TYR A 55 -2.52 -9.09 -17.71
CA TYR A 55 -3.11 -7.94 -17.01
C TYR A 55 -4.24 -8.33 -16.03
N HIS A 56 -5.24 -9.06 -16.51
CA HIS A 56 -6.41 -9.44 -15.69
C HIS A 56 -6.02 -10.37 -14.53
N VAL A 57 -5.12 -11.33 -14.76
CA VAL A 57 -4.62 -12.24 -13.72
C VAL A 57 -3.87 -11.45 -12.64
N ALA A 58 -2.98 -10.53 -13.07
CA ALA A 58 -2.23 -9.68 -12.15
C ALA A 58 -3.16 -8.79 -11.31
N LEU A 59 -4.24 -8.24 -11.89
CA LEU A 59 -5.21 -7.46 -11.13
C LEU A 59 -5.96 -8.30 -10.09
N ASN A 60 -6.37 -9.53 -10.44
CA ASN A 60 -7.05 -10.42 -9.51
C ASN A 60 -6.13 -10.82 -8.34
N ASP A 61 -4.86 -11.12 -8.62
CA ASP A 61 -3.88 -11.41 -7.56
C ASP A 61 -3.69 -10.22 -6.62
N LEU A 62 -3.60 -9.00 -7.17
CA LEU A 62 -3.47 -7.79 -6.38
C LEU A 62 -4.73 -7.50 -5.56
N GLU A 63 -5.91 -7.81 -6.08
CA GLU A 63 -7.16 -7.65 -5.34
C GLU A 63 -7.18 -8.53 -4.08
N GLN A 64 -6.76 -9.79 -4.19
CA GLN A 64 -6.63 -10.69 -3.04
C GLN A 64 -5.52 -10.29 -2.08
N GLU A 65 -4.39 -9.76 -2.58
CA GLU A 65 -3.24 -9.39 -1.74
C GLU A 65 -3.44 -8.04 -1.01
N PHE A 66 -4.25 -7.13 -1.57
CA PHE A 66 -4.43 -5.77 -1.03
C PHE A 66 -5.83 -5.50 -0.46
N ASP A 67 -6.78 -6.42 -0.63
CA ASP A 67 -8.20 -6.24 -0.28
C ASP A 67 -8.80 -4.98 -0.93
N ILE A 68 -8.45 -4.76 -2.21
CA ILE A 68 -8.93 -3.62 -3.00
C ILE A 68 -9.53 -4.16 -4.29
N ALA A 69 -10.77 -3.75 -4.58
CA ALA A 69 -11.45 -4.15 -5.80
C ALA A 69 -10.57 -3.96 -7.05
N ALA A 70 -10.49 -4.97 -7.93
CA ALA A 70 -9.62 -4.96 -9.11
C ALA A 70 -9.82 -3.71 -9.99
N PHE A 71 -11.07 -3.25 -10.16
CA PHE A 71 -11.39 -2.00 -10.86
C PHE A 71 -10.73 -0.78 -10.20
N THR A 72 -10.73 -0.71 -8.87
CA THR A 72 -10.08 0.37 -8.14
C THR A 72 -8.57 0.30 -8.32
N ILE A 73 -7.98 -0.90 -8.29
CA ILE A 73 -6.55 -1.11 -8.57
C ILE A 73 -6.18 -0.61 -9.96
N ALA A 74 -6.95 -0.98 -10.99
CA ALA A 74 -6.74 -0.50 -12.35
C ALA A 74 -6.75 1.03 -12.42
N LYS A 75 -7.76 1.68 -11.81
CA LYS A 75 -7.84 3.14 -11.74
C LYS A 75 -6.62 3.75 -11.04
N ARG A 76 -6.16 3.16 -9.93
CA ARG A 76 -4.97 3.62 -9.18
C ARG A 76 -3.69 3.48 -9.98
N LEU A 77 -3.53 2.39 -10.74
CA LEU A 77 -2.35 2.19 -11.59
C LEU A 77 -2.25 3.27 -12.68
N CYS A 78 -3.38 3.82 -13.13
CA CYS A 78 -3.43 4.92 -14.09
C CYS A 78 -3.19 6.31 -13.47
N GLU A 79 -3.12 6.44 -12.14
CA GLU A 79 -2.77 7.72 -11.50
C GLU A 79 -1.31 8.08 -11.78
N SER A 80 -1.00 9.38 -11.78
CA SER A 80 0.32 9.89 -12.18
C SER A 80 1.46 9.33 -11.33
N GLU A 81 1.24 9.18 -10.02
CA GLU A 81 2.20 8.62 -9.07
C GLU A 81 2.60 7.18 -9.47
N CYS A 82 1.62 6.29 -9.63
CA CYS A 82 1.85 4.91 -10.05
C CYS A 82 2.47 4.83 -11.43
N THR A 83 1.95 5.61 -12.38
CA THR A 83 2.45 5.64 -13.77
C THR A 83 3.92 6.06 -13.83
N SER A 84 4.33 7.04 -13.02
CA SER A 84 5.72 7.48 -12.92
C SER A 84 6.62 6.34 -12.43
N ILE A 85 6.23 5.67 -11.35
CA ILE A 85 6.96 4.51 -10.80
C ILE A 85 7.07 3.39 -11.85
N LEU A 86 5.98 3.06 -12.54
CA LEU A 86 5.99 2.00 -13.56
C LEU A 86 6.90 2.33 -14.74
N LYS A 87 7.01 3.61 -15.14
CA LYS A 87 7.96 4.05 -16.16
C LYS A 87 9.40 3.85 -15.70
N THR A 88 9.73 4.29 -14.48
CA THR A 88 11.06 4.09 -13.89
C THR A 88 11.43 2.61 -13.84
N LEU A 89 10.53 1.75 -13.36
CA LEU A 89 10.76 0.31 -13.30
C LEU A 89 10.95 -0.34 -14.68
N ASN A 90 10.24 0.14 -15.71
CA ASN A 90 10.43 -0.34 -17.08
C ASN A 90 11.78 0.07 -17.69
N THR A 91 12.33 1.20 -17.26
CA THR A 91 13.67 1.66 -17.65
C THR A 91 14.74 0.86 -16.90
N ASP A 92 14.66 0.83 -15.57
CA ASP A 92 15.69 0.28 -14.68
C ASP A 92 15.70 -1.26 -14.68
N LYS A 93 14.53 -1.87 -14.95
CA LYS A 93 14.32 -3.33 -14.96
C LYS A 93 14.95 -4.03 -13.76
N PRO A 94 14.57 -3.64 -12.53
CA PRO A 94 15.20 -4.19 -11.34
C PRO A 94 14.98 -5.70 -11.21
N ALA A 95 15.98 -6.39 -10.71
CA ALA A 95 15.91 -7.82 -10.42
C ALA A 95 14.99 -8.11 -9.23
N SER A 96 14.55 -9.37 -9.09
CA SER A 96 13.69 -9.78 -7.97
C SER A 96 14.28 -9.48 -6.58
N ALA A 97 15.61 -9.40 -6.45
CA ALA A 97 16.29 -9.07 -5.20
C ALA A 97 15.90 -7.69 -4.68
N PHE A 98 15.73 -6.69 -5.56
CA PHE A 98 15.31 -5.34 -5.20
C PHE A 98 13.99 -5.35 -4.43
N PHE A 99 13.00 -6.07 -4.95
CA PHE A 99 11.67 -6.15 -4.36
C PHE A 99 11.66 -6.90 -3.03
N LYS A 100 12.46 -7.97 -2.91
CA LYS A 100 12.63 -8.73 -1.66
C LYS A 100 13.25 -7.87 -0.55
N THR A 101 14.26 -7.06 -0.89
CA THR A 101 14.88 -6.14 0.08
C THR A 101 13.91 -5.04 0.50
N LYS A 102 13.16 -4.46 -0.45
CA LYS A 102 12.26 -3.33 -0.19
C LYS A 102 10.98 -3.75 0.55
N TYR A 103 10.47 -4.93 0.26
CA TYR A 103 9.22 -5.45 0.80
C TYR A 103 9.39 -6.90 1.29
N PRO A 104 10.17 -7.12 2.36
CA PRO A 104 10.53 -8.47 2.83
C PRO A 104 9.32 -9.28 3.32
N TYR A 105 8.24 -8.60 3.71
CA TYR A 105 7.00 -9.19 4.19
C TYR A 105 6.04 -9.62 3.07
N LEU A 106 6.35 -9.34 1.80
CA LEU A 106 5.54 -9.80 0.66
C LEU A 106 6.09 -11.12 0.10
N ASN A 107 5.19 -11.97 -0.41
CA ASN A 107 5.59 -13.22 -1.03
C ASN A 107 6.08 -12.99 -2.47
N TRP A 108 7.41 -13.04 -2.68
CA TRP A 108 8.06 -12.89 -3.98
C TRP A 108 8.47 -14.23 -4.61
N GLN A 109 7.81 -15.34 -4.24
CA GLN A 109 8.10 -16.66 -4.78
C GLN A 109 7.56 -16.86 -6.18
#